data_AF-A0A6F8T5I1-F1
#
_entry.id   AF-A0A6F8T5I1-F1
#
_cell.length_a   1.000
_cell.length_b   1.000
_cell.length_c   1.000
_cell.angle_alpha   90.00
_cell.angle_beta   90.00
_cell.angle_gamma   90.00
#
_symmetry.space_group_name_H-M   'P 1'
#
loop_
_entity.id
_entity.type
_entity.pdbx_description
1 polymer ?
#
loop_
_entity_poly.entity_id
_entity_poly.type
_entity_poly.pdbx_seq_one_letter_code
_entity_poly.pdbx_strand_id
1 'polypeptide(L)'
;MKLLGKIALTLLSLLLVTSIILWVLAKNINPETIKKLVGSQITTLTHKQSHIDGTISWQLFPRPGLKFSKIIIGDTKLNEEYSLAIDTMLLNLKISPLLSGKFVFSQVNIDGLNARVNQNVTKPAKPTDQLENSHTSKSTYGEQFAIERLLVSHGQIIINNNGYFTVFKNLQIGVEHFNLQNIPFTVQVKTKLTEYNSNPLIKANINFKGRLNLAPSILNQLQNGIIQSAAEGQILLQNISLNQFVIKKISATLKTGKESIQLNPLTLSLYNGESIGNLDYGIAMKQFSLNQTATNLNGKQLMGILLGHEIIHGGLDYSI
;
A
#
# COMPACT_ATOMS: atom_id res chain seq x y z
N MET A 1 12.37 4.62 58.32
CA MET A 1 12.43 5.95 57.66
C MET A 1 13.63 6.15 56.72
N LYS A 2 14.83 5.59 56.99
CA LYS A 2 16.04 5.79 56.15
C LYS A 2 15.99 5.17 54.74
N LEU A 3 15.21 4.11 54.52
CA LEU A 3 15.03 3.45 53.21
C LEU A 3 14.07 4.23 52.30
N LEU A 4 12.95 4.74 52.83
CA LEU A 4 12.00 5.56 52.06
C LEU A 4 12.64 6.85 51.54
N GLY A 5 13.48 7.51 52.35
CA GLY A 5 14.19 8.72 51.92
C GLY A 5 15.20 8.46 50.79
N LYS A 6 15.88 7.31 50.81
CA LYS A 6 16.81 6.92 49.74
C LYS A 6 16.08 6.56 48.44
N ILE A 7 14.94 5.88 48.54
CA ILE A 7 14.09 5.55 47.38
C ILE A 7 13.48 6.83 46.78
N ALA A 8 13.01 7.76 47.62
CA ALA A 8 12.51 9.05 47.16
C ALA A 8 13.61 9.86 46.46
N LEU A 9 14.83 9.85 47.00
CA LEU A 9 15.97 10.56 46.43
C LEU A 9 16.43 9.96 45.09
N THR A 10 16.43 8.62 44.95
CA THR A 10 16.75 7.96 43.68
C THR A 10 15.66 8.19 42.63
N LEU A 11 14.38 8.16 43.03
CA LEU A 11 13.26 8.46 42.13
C LEU A 11 13.32 9.92 41.65
N LEU A 12 13.62 10.86 42.56
CA LEU A 12 13.74 12.28 42.25
C LEU A 12 14.92 12.54 41.31
N SER A 13 16.08 11.92 41.57
CA SER A 13 17.26 12.00 40.71
C SER A 13 16.99 11.44 39.31
N LEU A 14 16.31 10.29 39.22
CA LEU A 14 15.91 9.70 37.95
C LEU A 14 14.93 10.60 37.18
N LEU A 15 13.99 11.24 37.88
CA LEU A 15 13.03 12.17 37.30
C LEU A 15 13.72 13.45 36.79
N LEU A 16 14.73 13.94 37.51
CA LEU A 16 15.54 15.09 37.11
C LEU A 16 16.39 14.78 35.88
N VAL A 17 17.06 13.62 35.85
CA VAL A 17 17.85 13.16 34.71
C VAL A 17 16.98 12.96 33.48
N THR A 18 15.81 12.32 33.63
CA THR A 18 14.85 12.17 32.52
C THR A 18 14.32 13.52 32.05
N SER A 19 14.04 14.46 32.94
CA SER A 19 13.59 15.81 32.57
C SER A 19 14.65 16.61 31.82
N ILE A 20 15.93 16.53 32.24
CA ILE A 20 17.06 17.17 31.55
C ILE A 20 17.27 16.55 30.16
N ILE A 21 17.22 15.22 30.06
CA ILE A 21 17.32 14.52 28.76
C ILE A 21 16.18 14.97 27.84
N LEU A 22 14.94 15.00 28.35
CA LEU A 22 13.77 15.48 27.59
C LEU A 22 13.91 16.94 27.16
N TRP A 23 14.45 17.81 28.02
CA TRP A 23 14.68 19.22 27.72
C TRP A 23 15.75 19.40 26.63
N VAL A 24 16.84 18.64 26.69
CA VAL A 24 17.89 18.65 25.66
C VAL A 24 17.37 18.14 24.31
N LEU A 25 16.59 17.04 24.29
CA LEU A 25 15.95 16.56 23.07
C LEU A 25 14.95 17.57 22.49
N ALA A 26 14.16 18.23 23.34
CA ALA A 26 13.18 19.23 22.90
C ALA A 26 13.86 20.49 22.32
N LYS A 27 14.99 20.92 22.88
CA LYS A 27 15.68 22.16 22.47
C LYS A 27 16.52 22.02 21.19
N ASN A 28 17.08 20.84 20.91
CA ASN A 28 17.97 20.66 19.76
C ASN A 28 17.26 20.40 18.43
N ILE A 29 15.93 20.40 18.40
CA ILE A 29 15.16 19.91 17.27
C ILE A 29 14.20 21.00 16.80
N ASN A 30 14.72 21.93 16.00
CA ASN A 30 13.92 22.99 15.38
C ASN A 30 12.94 22.37 14.37
N PRO A 31 11.61 22.47 14.59
CA PRO A 31 10.59 21.89 13.70
C PRO A 31 10.75 22.38 12.26
N GLU A 32 11.15 23.64 12.07
CA GLU A 32 11.33 24.26 10.75
C GLU A 32 12.51 23.65 9.96
N THR A 33 13.60 23.24 10.62
CA THR A 33 14.73 22.58 9.96
C THR A 33 14.35 21.17 9.51
N ILE A 34 13.59 20.44 10.33
CA ILE A 34 13.07 19.11 9.96
C ILE A 34 12.05 19.22 8.82
N LYS A 35 11.15 20.22 8.84
CA LYS A 35 10.22 20.47 7.73
C LYS A 35 10.95 20.63 6.41
N LYS A 36 12.03 21.43 6.38
CA LYS A 36 12.85 21.64 5.18
C LYS A 36 13.60 20.39 4.74
N LEU A 37 14.19 19.62 5.67
CA LEU A 37 14.93 18.39 5.34
C LEU A 37 14.02 17.25 4.85
N VAL A 38 12.87 17.05 5.50
CA VAL A 38 11.92 16.02 5.10
C VAL A 38 11.22 16.42 3.80
N GLY A 39 10.80 17.69 3.68
CA GLY A 39 10.21 18.21 2.45
C GLY A 39 11.16 18.13 1.25
N SER A 40 12.46 18.43 1.43
CA SER A 40 13.45 18.29 0.36
C SER A 40 13.71 16.84 0.00
N GLN A 41 13.83 15.92 0.96
CA GLN A 41 14.01 14.49 0.68
C GLN A 41 12.79 13.89 -0.06
N ILE A 42 11.57 14.25 0.34
CA ILE A 42 10.36 13.81 -0.36
C ILE A 42 10.32 14.41 -1.77
N THR A 43 10.70 15.68 -1.94
CA THR A 43 10.77 16.33 -3.26
C THR A 43 11.79 15.66 -4.17
N THR A 44 12.97 15.30 -3.65
CA THR A 44 14.00 14.57 -4.41
C THR A 44 13.53 13.17 -4.80
N LEU A 45 12.81 12.47 -3.92
CA LEU A 45 12.33 11.11 -4.20
C LEU A 45 11.12 11.08 -5.15
N THR A 46 10.21 12.04 -5.01
CA THR A 46 8.97 12.10 -5.81
C THR A 46 9.12 12.92 -7.09
N HIS A 47 10.18 13.73 -7.20
CA HIS A 47 10.33 14.72 -8.28
C HIS A 47 9.18 15.74 -8.32
N LYS A 48 8.48 15.92 -7.20
CA LYS A 48 7.34 16.85 -7.04
C LYS A 48 7.52 17.73 -5.83
N GLN A 49 7.15 19.00 -5.97
CA GLN A 49 7.20 19.93 -4.85
C GLN A 49 6.35 19.39 -3.71
N SER A 50 6.98 19.17 -2.57
CA SER A 50 6.36 18.60 -1.39
C SER A 50 6.44 19.61 -0.26
N HIS A 51 5.33 19.84 0.44
CA HIS A 51 5.27 20.73 1.58
C HIS A 51 4.54 20.09 2.76
N ILE A 52 4.91 20.52 3.96
CA ILE A 52 4.31 20.06 5.22
C ILE A 52 3.62 21.28 5.83
N ASP A 53 2.31 21.35 5.70
CA ASP A 53 1.52 22.48 6.17
C ASP A 53 1.18 22.40 7.66
N GLY A 54 1.30 21.21 8.25
CA GLY A 54 0.99 20.99 9.66
C GLY A 54 2.18 21.08 10.60
N THR A 55 1.91 20.75 11.86
CA THR A 55 2.92 20.73 12.93
C THR A 55 3.78 19.47 12.84
N ILE A 56 5.07 19.61 13.17
CA ILE A 56 5.94 18.49 13.52
C ILE A 56 6.04 18.47 15.04
N SER A 57 5.65 17.36 15.65
CA SER A 57 5.69 17.19 17.11
C SER A 57 6.42 15.91 17.50
N TRP A 58 7.14 15.98 18.62
CA TRP A 58 7.67 14.79 19.26
C TRP A 58 6.56 13.99 19.92
N GLN A 59 6.52 12.70 19.62
CA GLN A 59 5.74 11.74 20.39
C GLN A 59 6.74 10.94 21.23
N LEU A 60 6.66 11.05 22.55
CA LEU A 60 7.61 10.40 23.47
C LEU A 60 7.10 9.05 23.99
N PHE A 61 5.78 8.90 24.07
CA PHE A 61 5.10 7.71 24.59
C PHE A 61 3.96 7.30 23.64
N PRO A 62 3.65 5.99 23.48
CA PRO A 62 4.32 4.82 24.04
C PRO A 62 5.68 4.49 23.40
N ARG A 63 5.99 5.05 22.23
CA ARG A 63 7.29 4.92 21.58
C ARG A 63 7.77 6.29 21.09
N PRO A 64 9.07 6.59 21.23
CA PRO A 64 9.64 7.84 20.74
C PRO A 64 9.56 7.89 19.21
N GLY A 65 9.09 9.02 18.67
CA GLY A 65 8.93 9.21 17.25
C GLY A 65 8.60 10.65 16.87
N LEU A 66 8.61 10.90 15.58
CA LEU A 66 8.24 12.17 14.97
C LEU A 66 6.85 12.05 14.35
N LYS A 67 5.92 12.88 14.79
CA LYS A 67 4.60 13.01 14.21
C LYS A 67 4.56 14.22 13.29
N PHE A 68 4.20 13.99 12.04
CA PHE A 68 3.97 14.98 11.00
C PHE A 68 2.48 15.05 10.72
N SER A 69 1.96 16.24 10.52
CA SER A 69 0.56 16.46 10.15
C SER A 69 0.47 17.20 8.83
N LYS A 70 -0.55 16.90 8.02
CA LYS A 70 -0.86 17.57 6.74
C LYS A 70 0.35 17.64 5.79
N ILE A 71 0.80 16.48 5.33
CA ILE A 71 1.83 16.37 4.29
C ILE A 71 1.14 16.40 2.93
N ILE A 72 1.59 17.26 2.03
CA ILE A 72 1.06 17.38 0.67
C ILE A 72 2.22 17.25 -0.32
N ILE A 73 2.04 16.41 -1.34
CA ILE A 73 3.00 16.16 -2.41
C ILE A 73 2.30 16.42 -3.74
N GLY A 74 2.85 17.33 -4.53
CA GLY A 74 2.20 17.86 -5.73
C GLY A 74 1.04 18.80 -5.37
N ASP A 75 0.45 19.43 -6.39
CA ASP A 75 -0.71 20.28 -6.17
C ASP A 75 -2.01 19.47 -6.27
N THR A 76 -2.76 19.43 -5.16
CA THR A 76 -4.07 18.73 -5.08
C THR A 76 -5.21 19.48 -5.79
N LYS A 77 -5.00 20.75 -6.15
CA LYS A 77 -5.97 21.64 -6.82
C LYS A 77 -5.71 21.74 -8.32
N LEU A 78 -4.45 21.63 -8.76
CA LEU A 78 -4.12 21.59 -10.18
C LEU A 78 -4.31 20.17 -10.72
N ASN A 79 -4.69 20.07 -11.99
CA ASN A 79 -4.97 18.80 -12.67
C ASN A 79 -3.67 18.05 -13.03
N GLU A 80 -2.81 17.81 -12.04
CA GLU A 80 -1.52 17.14 -12.20
C GLU A 80 -1.68 15.63 -12.42
N GLU A 81 -0.66 14.99 -13.00
CA GLU A 81 -0.63 13.54 -13.28
C GLU A 81 -0.86 12.72 -11.99
N TYR A 82 -0.37 13.20 -10.85
CA TYR A 82 -0.68 12.63 -9.55
C TYR A 82 -0.51 13.64 -8.40
N SER A 83 -1.24 13.46 -7.31
CA SER A 83 -1.10 14.22 -6.06
C SER A 83 -1.28 13.29 -4.85
N LEU A 84 -0.57 13.58 -3.76
CA LEU A 84 -0.69 12.85 -2.49
C LEU A 84 -0.98 13.83 -1.35
N ALA A 85 -1.90 13.47 -0.47
CA ALA A 85 -2.06 14.10 0.83
C ALA A 85 -2.02 13.04 1.93
N ILE A 86 -1.48 13.39 3.08
CA ILE A 86 -1.43 12.54 4.27
C ILE A 86 -1.83 13.37 5.46
N ASP A 87 -2.88 12.95 6.17
CA ASP A 87 -3.36 13.66 7.36
C ASP A 87 -2.34 13.59 8.49
N THR A 88 -1.85 12.38 8.79
CA THR A 88 -0.83 12.14 9.82
C THR A 88 0.17 11.09 9.38
N MET A 89 1.46 11.36 9.59
CA MET A 89 2.52 10.38 9.48
C MET A 89 3.30 10.32 10.80
N LEU A 90 3.46 9.13 11.35
CA LEU A 90 4.27 8.87 12.55
C LEU A 90 5.47 8.01 12.18
N LEU A 91 6.66 8.57 12.35
CA LEU A 91 7.94 7.88 12.17
C LEU A 91 8.51 7.51 13.54
N ASN A 92 8.43 6.22 13.91
CA ASN A 92 8.95 5.74 15.18
C ASN A 92 10.46 5.46 15.08
N LEU A 93 11.18 5.87 16.12
CA LEU A 93 12.62 5.70 16.23
C LEU A 93 12.96 4.40 16.97
N LYS A 94 14.07 3.78 16.58
CA LYS A 94 14.70 2.72 17.37
C LYS A 94 15.37 3.32 18.60
N ILE A 95 15.09 2.76 19.78
CA ILE A 95 15.60 3.26 21.06
C ILE A 95 17.13 3.05 21.17
N SER A 96 17.64 1.87 20.83
CA SER A 96 19.07 1.54 20.94
C SER A 96 19.99 2.55 20.21
N PRO A 97 19.80 2.83 18.90
CA PRO A 97 20.62 3.83 18.21
C PRO A 97 20.35 5.26 18.66
N LEU A 98 19.14 5.58 19.16
CA LEU A 98 18.82 6.90 19.70
C LEU A 98 19.69 7.23 20.92
N LEU A 99 19.95 6.23 21.79
CA LEU A 99 20.89 6.38 22.91
C LEU A 99 22.34 6.64 22.46
N SER A 100 22.69 6.22 21.25
CA SER A 100 23.98 6.49 20.61
C SER A 100 23.97 7.75 19.72
N GLY A 101 22.91 8.57 19.77
CA GLY A 101 22.77 9.79 18.98
C GLY A 101 22.45 9.56 17.50
N LYS A 102 22.05 8.35 17.08
CA LYS A 102 21.72 8.00 15.70
C LYS A 102 20.19 7.91 15.52
N PHE A 103 19.68 8.55 14.48
CA PHE A 103 18.26 8.48 14.10
C PHE A 103 18.03 7.34 13.12
N VAL A 104 17.52 6.21 13.62
CA VAL A 104 17.13 5.06 12.79
C VAL A 104 15.64 4.82 12.98
N PHE A 105 14.88 4.89 11.89
CA PHE A 105 13.44 4.67 11.91
C PHE A 105 13.13 3.18 11.77
N SER A 106 12.28 2.65 12.65
CA SER A 106 11.82 1.26 12.57
C SER A 106 10.42 1.11 12.02
N GLN A 107 9.55 2.08 12.30
CA GLN A 107 8.14 1.98 11.94
C GLN A 107 7.61 3.26 11.34
N VAL A 108 6.76 3.10 10.34
CA VAL A 108 6.07 4.17 9.62
C VAL A 108 4.58 3.91 9.75
N ASN A 109 3.84 4.81 10.40
CA ASN A 109 2.38 4.75 10.42
C ASN A 109 1.84 5.96 9.65
N ILE A 110 0.98 5.70 8.68
CA ILE A 110 0.35 6.70 7.84
C ILE A 110 -1.15 6.60 8.09
N ASP A 111 -1.78 7.72 8.42
CA ASP A 111 -3.21 7.83 8.59
C ASP A 111 -3.77 8.88 7.64
N GLY A 112 -4.91 8.57 7.00
CA GLY A 112 -5.58 9.49 6.08
C GLY A 112 -4.80 9.73 4.78
N LEU A 113 -4.16 8.69 4.23
CA LEU A 113 -3.53 8.76 2.91
C LEU A 113 -4.59 9.07 1.84
N ASN A 114 -4.43 10.12 1.05
CA ASN A 114 -5.28 10.42 -0.09
C ASN A 114 -4.41 10.59 -1.34
N ALA A 115 -4.41 9.58 -2.20
CA ALA A 115 -3.71 9.60 -3.47
C ALA A 115 -4.70 9.84 -4.61
N ARG A 116 -4.35 10.74 -5.53
CA ARG A 116 -5.07 10.95 -6.77
C ARG A 116 -4.12 10.76 -7.94
N VAL A 117 -4.56 10.02 -8.94
CA VAL A 117 -3.81 9.79 -10.17
C VAL A 117 -4.73 10.16 -11.33
N ASN A 118 -4.28 11.07 -12.19
CA ASN A 118 -4.99 11.46 -13.39
C ASN A 118 -4.21 11.00 -14.62
N GLN A 119 -4.76 9.99 -15.32
CA GLN A 119 -4.14 9.42 -16.51
C GLN A 119 -4.40 10.25 -17.77
N ASN A 120 -5.25 11.28 -17.68
CA ASN A 120 -5.65 12.11 -18.83
C ASN A 120 -4.73 13.30 -19.07
N VAL A 121 -3.66 13.43 -18.28
CA VAL A 121 -2.69 14.52 -18.44
C VAL A 121 -1.74 14.16 -19.57
N THR A 122 -1.75 14.96 -20.64
CA THR A 122 -0.78 14.85 -21.72
C THR A 122 0.61 15.09 -21.15
N LYS A 123 1.46 14.05 -21.16
CA LYS A 123 2.87 14.20 -20.78
C LYS A 123 3.50 15.26 -21.68
N PRO A 124 4.16 16.31 -21.15
CA PRO A 124 5.01 17.14 -21.99
C PRO A 124 6.04 16.23 -22.65
N ALA A 125 6.23 16.40 -23.95
CA ALA A 125 7.17 15.61 -24.73
C ALA A 125 8.53 15.60 -24.03
N LYS A 126 9.07 14.40 -23.80
CA LYS A 126 10.47 14.25 -23.35
C LYS A 126 11.35 15.02 -24.34
N PRO A 127 12.22 15.93 -23.89
CA PRO A 127 13.27 16.44 -24.74
C PRO A 127 14.10 15.26 -25.24
N THR A 128 14.28 15.18 -26.55
CA THR A 128 15.18 14.27 -27.25
C THR A 128 16.59 14.42 -26.68
N ASP A 129 17.19 13.28 -26.31
CA ASP A 129 18.60 13.00 -26.05
C ASP A 129 19.52 14.19 -25.73
N GLN A 130 19.82 14.36 -24.45
CA GLN A 130 21.17 14.72 -24.05
C GLN A 130 21.78 13.53 -23.31
N LEU A 131 22.84 12.98 -23.90
CA LEU A 131 23.77 12.06 -23.25
C LEU A 131 24.33 12.74 -21.99
N GLU A 132 23.66 12.58 -20.86
CA GLU A 132 24.28 12.78 -19.57
C GLU A 132 25.04 11.48 -19.23
N ASN A 133 26.36 11.55 -19.40
CA ASN A 133 27.31 10.72 -18.69
C ASN A 133 27.13 10.97 -17.18
N SER A 134 26.10 10.39 -16.59
CA SER A 134 26.00 10.27 -15.14
C SER A 134 26.86 9.08 -14.75
N HIS A 135 28.03 9.40 -14.16
CA HIS A 135 28.84 8.45 -13.43
C HIS A 135 27.97 7.47 -12.65
N THR A 136 28.23 6.18 -12.84
CA THR A 136 27.71 5.08 -12.05
C THR A 136 28.09 5.27 -10.58
N SER A 137 27.37 6.13 -9.86
CA SER A 137 27.22 5.99 -8.43
C SER A 137 26.34 4.77 -8.24
N LYS A 138 26.96 3.61 -7.98
CA LYS A 138 26.28 2.45 -7.40
C LYS A 138 25.50 2.97 -6.20
N SER A 139 24.20 3.16 -6.40
CA SER A 139 23.37 3.74 -5.38
C SER A 139 23.12 2.64 -4.34
N THR A 140 23.83 2.71 -3.22
CA THR A 140 23.72 1.80 -2.06
C THR A 140 22.38 1.95 -1.32
N TYR A 141 21.29 2.35 -2.00
CA TYR A 141 19.96 2.48 -1.40
C TYR A 141 19.38 1.12 -0.98
N GLY A 142 19.79 0.02 -1.63
CA GLY A 142 19.31 -1.33 -1.34
C GLY A 142 19.76 -1.92 0.00
N GLU A 143 20.89 -1.49 0.55
CA GLU A 143 21.41 -2.05 1.81
C GLU A 143 20.82 -1.37 3.06
N GLN A 144 20.36 -0.12 2.96
CA GLN A 144 19.97 0.68 4.13
C GLN A 144 18.46 0.85 4.35
N PHE A 145 17.62 0.43 3.39
CA PHE A 145 16.17 0.64 3.47
C PHE A 145 15.45 -0.63 3.98
N ALA A 146 15.54 -0.88 5.28
CA ALA A 146 14.77 -1.90 5.98
C ALA A 146 13.82 -1.25 6.99
N ILE A 147 12.51 -1.43 6.79
CA ILE A 147 11.47 -0.91 7.69
C ILE A 147 10.85 -2.11 8.40
N GLU A 148 10.90 -2.14 9.74
CA GLU A 148 10.34 -3.26 10.52
C GLU A 148 8.82 -3.32 10.36
N ARG A 149 8.15 -2.17 10.33
CA ARG A 149 6.70 -2.14 10.15
C ARG A 149 6.22 -0.88 9.43
N LEU A 150 5.41 -1.06 8.39
CA LEU A 150 4.68 0.02 7.74
C LEU A 150 3.18 -0.23 7.87
N LEU A 151 2.45 0.75 8.41
CA LEU A 151 1.00 0.71 8.53
C LEU A 151 0.40 1.90 7.78
N VAL A 152 -0.64 1.64 7.00
CA VAL A 152 -1.51 2.66 6.41
C VAL A 152 -2.92 2.40 6.91
N SER A 153 -3.57 3.44 7.44
CA SER A 153 -4.96 3.43 7.87
C SER A 153 -5.76 4.54 7.20
N HIS A 154 -7.06 4.29 7.03
CA HIS A 154 -8.02 5.25 6.43
C HIS A 154 -7.59 5.81 5.07
N GLY A 155 -6.84 5.02 4.29
CA GLY A 155 -6.35 5.47 3.00
C GLY A 155 -7.45 5.52 1.93
N GLN A 156 -7.21 6.34 0.92
CA GLN A 156 -8.01 6.48 -0.28
C GLN A 156 -7.09 6.64 -1.49
N ILE A 157 -7.39 5.92 -2.56
CA ILE A 157 -6.76 6.11 -3.87
C ILE A 157 -7.87 6.37 -4.87
N ILE A 158 -7.74 7.44 -5.66
CA ILE A 158 -8.64 7.79 -6.76
C ILE A 158 -7.82 7.79 -8.05
N ILE A 159 -8.22 6.95 -9.00
CA ILE A 159 -7.64 6.93 -10.33
C ILE A 159 -8.70 7.44 -11.30
N ASN A 160 -8.39 8.48 -12.05
CA ASN A 160 -9.22 9.01 -13.12
C ASN A 160 -8.63 8.58 -14.47
N ASN A 161 -9.43 7.88 -15.27
CA ASN A 161 -9.12 7.51 -16.63
C ASN A 161 -10.32 7.82 -17.52
N ASN A 162 -10.21 8.83 -18.38
CA ASN A 162 -11.22 9.24 -19.36
C ASN A 162 -12.65 9.35 -18.79
N GLY A 163 -12.81 9.92 -17.58
CA GLY A 163 -14.11 10.11 -16.94
C GLY A 163 -14.60 8.90 -16.12
N TYR A 164 -13.88 7.77 -16.15
CA TYR A 164 -14.07 6.67 -15.22
C TYR A 164 -13.20 6.90 -13.98
N PHE A 165 -13.84 6.82 -12.82
CA PHE A 165 -13.22 6.97 -11.52
C PHE A 165 -13.15 5.61 -10.84
N THR A 166 -11.94 5.09 -10.68
CA THR A 166 -11.66 3.93 -9.83
C THR A 166 -11.27 4.43 -8.45
N VAL A 167 -12.07 4.10 -7.44
CA VAL A 167 -11.85 4.55 -6.07
C VAL A 167 -11.65 3.36 -5.14
N PHE A 168 -10.48 3.33 -4.49
CA PHE A 168 -10.17 2.44 -3.39
C PHE A 168 -10.36 3.21 -2.09
N LYS A 169 -11.43 2.93 -1.32
CA LYS A 169 -11.70 3.55 -0.01
C LYS A 169 -11.33 2.62 1.13
N ASN A 170 -11.13 3.19 2.31
CA ASN A 170 -10.78 2.47 3.54
C ASN A 170 -9.58 1.55 3.33
N LEU A 171 -8.59 2.03 2.56
CA LEU A 171 -7.36 1.32 2.30
C LEU A 171 -6.60 1.17 3.62
N GLN A 172 -6.34 -0.09 3.97
CA GLN A 172 -5.50 -0.48 5.08
C GLN A 172 -4.38 -1.33 4.52
N ILE A 173 -3.14 -0.94 4.82
CA ILE A 173 -1.95 -1.70 4.42
C ILE A 173 -1.15 -2.00 5.68
N GLY A 174 -0.77 -3.26 5.86
CA GLY A 174 0.16 -3.67 6.89
C GLY A 174 1.33 -4.40 6.27
N VAL A 175 2.54 -3.91 6.47
CA VAL A 175 3.78 -4.52 5.99
C VAL A 175 4.69 -4.75 7.18
N GLU A 176 5.30 -5.94 7.24
CA GLU A 176 6.27 -6.30 8.27
C GLU A 176 7.57 -6.75 7.63
N HIS A 177 8.70 -6.22 8.12
CA HIS A 177 10.06 -6.50 7.63
C HIS A 177 10.27 -6.10 6.15
N PHE A 178 9.72 -4.96 5.73
CA PHE A 178 9.94 -4.41 4.40
C PHE A 178 11.43 -4.28 4.12
N ASN A 179 11.85 -4.76 2.96
CA ASN A 179 13.22 -4.68 2.50
C ASN A 179 13.24 -4.73 0.96
N LEU A 180 14.34 -4.29 0.37
CA LEU A 180 14.62 -4.38 -1.06
C LEU A 180 15.76 -5.35 -1.36
N GLN A 181 16.03 -6.29 -0.44
CA GLN A 181 17.15 -7.25 -0.53
C GLN A 181 16.71 -8.58 -1.13
N ASN A 182 15.57 -8.59 -1.82
CA ASN A 182 14.94 -9.78 -2.35
C ASN A 182 14.62 -10.85 -1.26
N ILE A 183 14.37 -10.41 -0.02
CA ILE A 183 13.99 -11.27 1.12
C ILE A 183 12.46 -11.19 1.30
N PRO A 184 11.72 -12.31 1.31
CA PRO A 184 10.27 -12.26 1.41
C PRO A 184 9.75 -11.71 2.74
N PHE A 185 8.86 -10.73 2.67
CA PHE A 185 8.28 -10.01 3.81
C PHE A 185 6.76 -10.03 3.78
N THR A 186 6.11 -9.87 4.95
CA THR A 186 4.65 -10.06 5.05
C THR A 186 3.91 -8.79 4.66
N VAL A 187 2.82 -8.95 3.90
CA VAL A 187 1.93 -7.86 3.49
C VAL A 187 0.47 -8.25 3.68
N GLN A 188 -0.32 -7.30 4.17
CA GLN A 188 -1.76 -7.37 4.27
C GLN A 188 -2.37 -6.11 3.66
N VAL A 189 -3.39 -6.27 2.82
CA VAL A 189 -4.10 -5.16 2.18
C VAL A 189 -5.59 -5.39 2.33
N LYS A 190 -6.32 -4.38 2.78
CA LYS A 190 -7.79 -4.38 2.78
C LYS A 190 -8.28 -3.08 2.18
N THR A 191 -9.28 -3.14 1.30
CA THR A 191 -9.87 -1.94 0.70
C THR A 191 -11.25 -2.22 0.14
N LYS A 192 -12.02 -1.15 -0.10
CA LYS A 192 -13.28 -1.18 -0.83
C LYS A 192 -13.10 -0.52 -2.19
N LEU A 193 -13.26 -1.29 -3.26
CA LEU A 193 -13.23 -0.81 -4.63
C LEU A 193 -14.63 -0.32 -5.03
N THR A 194 -14.68 0.83 -5.69
CA THR A 194 -15.84 1.29 -6.45
C THR A 194 -15.36 1.94 -7.73
N GLU A 195 -15.88 1.49 -8.87
CA GLU A 195 -15.65 2.12 -10.16
C GLU A 195 -16.95 2.74 -10.68
N TYR A 196 -16.89 3.97 -11.17
CA TYR A 196 -18.05 4.69 -11.67
C TYR A 196 -17.68 5.69 -12.76
N ASN A 197 -18.65 5.99 -13.63
CA ASN A 197 -18.61 7.16 -14.52
C ASN A 197 -19.74 8.12 -14.11
N SER A 198 -21.00 7.65 -14.14
CA SER A 198 -22.16 8.35 -13.56
C SER A 198 -22.90 7.52 -12.50
N ASN A 199 -22.94 6.20 -12.69
CA ASN A 199 -23.42 5.21 -11.72
C ASN A 199 -22.29 4.22 -11.41
N PRO A 200 -22.33 3.55 -10.24
CA PRO A 200 -21.32 2.56 -9.91
C PRO A 200 -21.46 1.33 -10.82
N LEU A 201 -20.41 1.05 -11.57
CA LEU A 201 -20.29 -0.07 -12.51
C LEU A 201 -19.70 -1.29 -11.81
N ILE A 202 -18.71 -1.05 -10.94
CA ILE A 202 -18.03 -2.10 -10.18
C ILE A 202 -18.03 -1.75 -8.71
N LYS A 203 -18.35 -2.72 -7.85
CA LYS A 203 -18.11 -2.65 -6.41
C LYS A 203 -17.47 -3.95 -5.95
N ALA A 204 -16.51 -3.89 -5.03
CA ALA A 204 -15.94 -5.07 -4.39
C ALA A 204 -15.27 -4.71 -3.06
N ASN A 205 -15.34 -5.61 -2.08
CA ASN A 205 -14.45 -5.59 -0.94
C ASN A 205 -13.23 -6.47 -1.28
N ILE A 206 -12.02 -5.94 -1.16
CA ILE A 206 -10.77 -6.63 -1.49
C ILE A 206 -9.98 -6.86 -0.21
N ASN A 207 -9.51 -8.07 0.00
CA ASN A 207 -8.58 -8.45 1.04
C ASN A 207 -7.47 -9.32 0.45
N PHE A 208 -6.23 -8.98 0.75
CA PHE A 208 -5.06 -9.75 0.41
C PHE A 208 -4.20 -9.94 1.66
N LYS A 209 -3.71 -11.17 1.85
CA LYS A 209 -2.72 -11.49 2.88
C LYS A 209 -1.69 -12.43 2.30
N GLY A 210 -0.41 -12.05 2.36
CA GLY A 210 0.63 -12.84 1.75
C GLY A 210 2.03 -12.39 2.12
N ARG A 211 3.00 -12.93 1.38
CA ARG A 211 4.40 -12.56 1.40
C ARG A 211 4.75 -11.97 0.04
N LEU A 212 5.48 -10.87 0.04
CA LEU A 212 6.03 -10.26 -1.16
C LEU A 212 7.55 -10.36 -1.11
N ASN A 213 8.14 -10.54 -2.28
CA ASN A 213 9.56 -10.41 -2.50
C ASN A 213 9.78 -9.37 -3.59
N LEU A 214 10.40 -8.24 -3.25
CA LEU A 214 10.60 -7.13 -4.18
C LEU A 214 12.02 -7.12 -4.74
N ALA A 215 12.11 -7.09 -6.07
CA ALA A 215 13.38 -6.90 -6.76
C ALA A 215 13.86 -5.44 -6.58
N PRO A 216 15.17 -5.19 -6.38
CA PRO A 216 15.71 -3.83 -6.24
C PRO A 216 15.40 -2.92 -7.44
N SER A 217 15.24 -3.51 -8.62
CA SER A 217 14.89 -2.83 -9.87
C SER A 217 13.54 -2.11 -9.82
N ILE A 218 12.65 -2.41 -8.85
CA ILE A 218 11.36 -1.74 -8.65
C ILE A 218 11.50 -0.21 -8.51
N LEU A 219 12.62 0.28 -7.96
CA LEU A 219 12.84 1.70 -7.72
C LEU A 219 13.11 2.50 -9.00
N ASN A 220 13.82 1.89 -9.95
CA ASN A 220 14.30 2.58 -11.16
C ASN A 220 13.54 2.15 -12.41
N GLN A 221 13.01 0.93 -12.42
CA GLN A 221 12.31 0.31 -13.53
C GLN A 221 11.09 -0.44 -13.01
N LEU A 222 10.01 0.30 -12.70
CA LEU A 222 8.81 -0.24 -12.08
C LEU A 222 8.30 -1.52 -12.77
N GLN A 223 8.20 -1.50 -14.10
CA GLN A 223 7.69 -2.65 -14.87
C GLN A 223 8.58 -3.89 -14.73
N ASN A 224 9.89 -3.74 -14.92
CA ASN A 224 10.84 -4.85 -14.78
C ASN A 224 10.92 -5.34 -13.33
N GLY A 225 10.88 -4.41 -12.37
CA GLY A 225 10.87 -4.73 -10.95
C GLY A 225 9.65 -5.53 -10.54
N ILE A 226 8.46 -5.21 -11.04
CA ILE A 226 7.23 -5.98 -10.77
C ILE A 226 7.37 -7.40 -11.33
N ILE A 227 7.86 -7.56 -12.56
CA ILE A 227 8.03 -8.89 -13.20
C ILE A 227 9.08 -9.74 -12.47
N GLN A 228 10.14 -9.11 -11.95
CA GLN A 228 11.19 -9.80 -11.20
C GLN A 228 10.83 -10.08 -9.74
N SER A 229 9.75 -9.48 -9.26
CA SER A 229 9.22 -9.67 -7.90
C SER A 229 8.33 -10.91 -7.83
N ALA A 230 8.14 -11.43 -6.64
CA ALA A 230 7.26 -12.56 -6.38
C ALA A 230 6.25 -12.23 -5.29
N ALA A 231 5.07 -12.82 -5.38
CA ALA A 231 4.01 -12.68 -4.39
C ALA A 231 3.40 -14.06 -4.14
N GLU A 232 3.18 -14.39 -2.87
CA GLU A 232 2.46 -15.59 -2.49
C GLU A 232 1.44 -15.23 -1.41
N GLY A 233 0.18 -15.59 -1.57
CA GLY A 233 -0.81 -15.22 -0.56
C GLY A 233 -2.23 -15.61 -0.92
N GLN A 234 -3.17 -15.21 -0.08
CA GLN A 234 -4.59 -15.40 -0.27
C GLN A 234 -5.22 -14.10 -0.71
N ILE A 235 -5.98 -14.16 -1.80
CA ILE A 235 -6.87 -13.09 -2.27
C ILE A 235 -8.29 -13.48 -1.91
N LEU A 236 -9.03 -12.53 -1.36
CA LEU A 236 -10.46 -12.65 -1.09
C LEU A 236 -11.15 -11.38 -1.60
N LEU A 237 -12.04 -11.55 -2.58
CA LEU A 237 -12.98 -10.52 -2.99
C LEU A 237 -14.38 -10.90 -2.53
N GLN A 238 -15.16 -9.93 -2.05
CA GLN A 238 -16.52 -10.16 -1.56
C GLN A 238 -17.46 -9.06 -2.03
N ASN A 239 -18.76 -9.40 -2.09
CA ASN A 239 -19.83 -8.47 -2.48
C ASN A 239 -19.53 -7.78 -3.81
N ILE A 240 -19.14 -8.59 -4.80
CA ILE A 240 -18.73 -8.10 -6.11
C ILE A 240 -20.01 -7.87 -6.92
N SER A 241 -20.17 -6.66 -7.41
CA SER A 241 -21.21 -6.30 -8.37
C SER A 241 -20.52 -5.72 -9.59
N LEU A 242 -20.80 -6.31 -10.75
CA LEU A 242 -20.35 -5.85 -12.07
C LEU A 242 -21.63 -5.62 -12.89
N ASN A 243 -22.08 -4.37 -12.95
CA ASN A 243 -23.39 -4.01 -13.46
C ASN A 243 -24.49 -4.86 -12.78
N GLN A 244 -25.18 -5.70 -13.56
CA GLN A 244 -26.23 -6.62 -13.13
C GLN A 244 -25.70 -7.97 -12.61
N PHE A 245 -24.42 -8.27 -12.83
CA PHE A 245 -23.82 -9.53 -12.42
C PHE A 245 -23.33 -9.45 -10.96
N VAL A 246 -23.69 -10.43 -10.14
CA VAL A 246 -23.33 -10.46 -8.73
C VAL A 246 -22.51 -11.72 -8.42
N ILE A 247 -21.32 -11.52 -7.88
CA ILE A 247 -20.47 -12.59 -7.34
C ILE A 247 -20.33 -12.36 -5.85
N LYS A 248 -20.82 -13.31 -5.05
CA LYS A 248 -20.81 -13.21 -3.59
C LYS A 248 -19.38 -13.16 -3.06
N LYS A 249 -18.53 -14.04 -3.60
CA LYS A 249 -17.15 -14.23 -3.15
C LYS A 249 -16.27 -14.75 -4.27
N ILE A 250 -15.06 -14.24 -4.39
CA ILE A 250 -13.96 -14.87 -5.12
C ILE A 250 -12.84 -15.10 -4.11
N SER A 251 -12.30 -16.31 -4.02
CA SER A 251 -11.15 -16.61 -3.18
C SER A 251 -10.12 -17.41 -3.96
N ALA A 252 -8.85 -17.04 -3.83
CA ALA A 252 -7.77 -17.79 -4.45
C ALA A 252 -6.47 -17.71 -3.67
N THR A 253 -5.63 -18.74 -3.81
CA THR A 253 -4.21 -18.64 -3.47
C THR A 253 -3.46 -18.13 -4.68
N LEU A 254 -2.89 -16.93 -4.55
CA LEU A 254 -2.01 -16.31 -5.53
C LEU A 254 -0.58 -16.82 -5.35
N LYS A 255 0.06 -17.18 -6.46
CA LYS A 255 1.50 -17.31 -6.56
C LYS A 255 1.98 -16.62 -7.82
N THR A 256 2.87 -15.64 -7.70
CA THR A 256 3.50 -14.96 -8.83
C THR A 256 5.01 -15.16 -8.78
N GLY A 257 5.61 -15.22 -9.95
CA GLY A 257 7.05 -15.17 -10.12
C GLY A 257 7.41 -14.68 -11.51
N LYS A 258 8.65 -14.90 -11.92
CA LYS A 258 9.16 -14.49 -13.23
C LYS A 258 8.48 -15.18 -14.40
N GLU A 259 7.99 -16.40 -14.17
CA GLU A 259 7.48 -17.29 -15.22
C GLU A 259 5.96 -17.21 -15.37
N SER A 260 5.23 -17.18 -14.24
CA SER A 260 3.77 -17.26 -14.26
C SER A 260 3.10 -16.52 -13.11
N ILE A 261 1.80 -16.30 -13.29
CA ILE A 261 0.83 -15.87 -12.28
C ILE A 261 -0.21 -16.98 -12.13
N GLN A 262 -0.32 -17.53 -10.93
CA GLN A 262 -1.18 -18.67 -10.62
C GLN A 262 -2.22 -18.28 -9.57
N LEU A 263 -3.47 -18.70 -9.80
CA LEU A 263 -4.56 -18.68 -8.82
C LEU A 263 -5.06 -20.11 -8.66
N ASN A 264 -4.72 -20.78 -7.55
CA ASN A 264 -5.08 -22.18 -7.34
C ASN A 264 -5.25 -22.53 -5.84
N PRO A 265 -6.44 -23.00 -5.40
CA PRO A 265 -7.68 -23.02 -6.17
C PRO A 265 -8.18 -21.60 -6.41
N LEU A 266 -8.87 -21.38 -7.53
CA LEU A 266 -9.69 -20.21 -7.80
C LEU A 266 -11.15 -20.61 -7.60
N THR A 267 -11.76 -20.11 -6.53
CA THR A 267 -13.14 -20.40 -6.14
C THR A 267 -14.01 -19.17 -6.28
N LEU A 268 -15.15 -19.28 -6.97
CA LEU A 268 -16.16 -18.26 -7.11
C LEU A 268 -17.46 -18.78 -6.51
N SER A 269 -18.08 -18.03 -5.60
CA SER A 269 -19.44 -18.30 -5.12
C SER A 269 -20.40 -17.32 -5.81
N LEU A 270 -21.31 -17.81 -6.63
CA LEU A 270 -22.27 -16.99 -7.40
C LEU A 270 -23.61 -17.72 -7.55
N TYR A 271 -24.72 -16.97 -7.52
CA TYR A 271 -26.09 -17.48 -7.73
C TYR A 271 -26.40 -18.80 -7.01
N ASN A 272 -26.06 -18.89 -5.72
CA ASN A 272 -26.26 -20.04 -4.83
C ASN A 272 -25.44 -21.31 -5.16
N GLY A 273 -24.60 -21.29 -6.19
CA GLY A 273 -23.65 -22.35 -6.48
C GLY A 273 -22.20 -21.90 -6.33
N GLU A 274 -21.28 -22.79 -6.70
CA GLU A 274 -19.84 -22.56 -6.61
C GLU A 274 -19.14 -23.00 -7.90
N SER A 275 -18.13 -22.23 -8.31
CA SER A 275 -17.19 -22.58 -9.37
C SER A 275 -15.80 -22.72 -8.76
N ILE A 276 -15.14 -23.85 -8.98
CA ILE A 276 -13.81 -24.14 -8.44
C ILE A 276 -12.91 -24.59 -9.59
N GLY A 277 -11.68 -24.10 -9.60
CA GLY A 277 -10.66 -24.61 -10.50
C GLY A 277 -9.37 -23.84 -10.32
N ASN A 278 -8.70 -23.48 -11.41
CA ASN A 278 -7.43 -22.80 -11.40
C ASN A 278 -7.28 -21.84 -12.58
N LEU A 279 -6.45 -20.82 -12.40
CA LEU A 279 -6.01 -19.91 -13.45
C LEU A 279 -4.49 -19.87 -13.45
N ASP A 280 -3.88 -20.01 -14.63
CA ASP A 280 -2.44 -19.84 -14.86
C ASP A 280 -2.25 -18.85 -16.02
N TYR A 281 -1.37 -17.87 -15.81
CA TYR A 281 -0.93 -16.96 -16.85
C TYR A 281 0.60 -17.03 -16.96
N GLY A 282 1.11 -17.59 -18.06
CA GLY A 282 2.53 -17.65 -18.37
C GLY A 282 3.01 -16.32 -18.95
N ILE A 283 3.90 -15.61 -18.24
CA ILE A 283 4.35 -14.26 -18.59
C ILE A 283 5.15 -14.25 -19.89
N ALA A 284 6.10 -15.20 -20.04
CA ALA A 284 6.99 -15.25 -21.21
C ALA A 284 6.23 -15.59 -22.50
N MET A 285 5.31 -16.55 -22.43
CA MET A 285 4.53 -17.02 -23.57
C MET A 285 3.22 -16.23 -23.78
N LYS A 286 2.86 -15.35 -22.83
CA LYS A 286 1.56 -14.68 -22.76
C LYS A 286 0.38 -15.66 -22.87
N GLN A 287 0.57 -16.87 -22.35
CA GLN A 287 -0.42 -17.94 -22.41
C GLN A 287 -1.35 -17.84 -21.21
N PHE A 288 -2.65 -17.92 -21.45
CA PHE A 288 -3.68 -17.94 -20.42
C PHE A 288 -4.35 -19.31 -20.40
N SER A 289 -4.44 -19.92 -19.21
CA SER A 289 -5.15 -21.18 -18.97
C SER A 289 -6.12 -20.99 -17.81
N LEU A 290 -7.36 -21.40 -18.00
CA LEU A 290 -8.42 -21.35 -17.01
C LEU A 290 -9.13 -22.69 -17.06
N ASN A 291 -9.13 -23.42 -15.94
CA ASN A 291 -10.04 -24.54 -15.78
C ASN A 291 -10.99 -24.21 -14.63
N GLN A 292 -12.29 -24.41 -14.83
CA GLN A 292 -13.31 -24.14 -13.84
C GLN A 292 -14.42 -25.17 -13.96
N THR A 293 -14.81 -25.75 -12.83
CA THR A 293 -16.00 -26.58 -12.72
C THR A 293 -16.99 -25.86 -11.82
N ALA A 294 -18.13 -25.48 -12.40
CA ALA A 294 -19.25 -24.87 -11.69
C ALA A 294 -20.30 -25.93 -11.35
N THR A 295 -20.83 -25.86 -10.14
CA THR A 295 -21.88 -26.75 -9.65
C THR A 295 -23.02 -25.96 -9.01
N ASN A 296 -24.23 -26.42 -9.27
CA ASN A 296 -25.47 -25.96 -8.67
C ASN A 296 -25.70 -24.45 -8.80
N LEU A 297 -25.29 -23.83 -9.91
CA LEU A 297 -25.61 -22.42 -10.17
C LEU A 297 -27.11 -22.30 -10.43
N ASN A 298 -27.77 -21.28 -9.88
CA ASN A 298 -29.17 -21.03 -10.19
C ASN A 298 -29.33 -20.61 -11.65
N GLY A 299 -29.76 -21.55 -12.50
CA GLY A 299 -29.87 -21.34 -13.95
C GLY A 299 -30.86 -20.26 -14.33
N LYS A 300 -31.93 -20.11 -13.55
CA LYS A 300 -32.95 -19.08 -13.73
C LYS A 300 -32.34 -17.69 -13.60
N GLN A 301 -31.63 -17.44 -12.49
CA GLN A 301 -30.97 -16.16 -12.24
C GLN A 301 -29.85 -15.89 -13.24
N LEU A 302 -29.00 -16.90 -13.49
CA LEU A 302 -27.86 -16.75 -14.38
C LEU A 302 -28.30 -16.45 -15.82
N MET A 303 -29.25 -17.21 -16.36
CA MET A 303 -29.74 -16.99 -17.73
C MET A 303 -30.58 -15.73 -17.86
N GLY A 304 -31.36 -15.38 -16.83
CA GLY A 304 -32.06 -14.10 -16.78
C GLY A 304 -31.09 -12.91 -16.92
N ILE A 305 -29.93 -12.98 -16.28
CA ILE A 305 -28.90 -11.93 -16.35
C ILE A 305 -28.11 -11.97 -17.66
N LEU A 306 -27.79 -13.15 -18.19
CA LEU A 306 -26.98 -13.29 -19.41
C LEU A 306 -27.78 -13.01 -20.69
N LEU A 307 -29.02 -13.48 -20.75
CA LEU A 307 -29.83 -13.46 -21.96
C LEU A 307 -31.02 -12.51 -21.88
N GLY A 308 -31.36 -11.98 -20.70
CA GLY A 308 -32.53 -11.12 -20.50
C GLY A 308 -33.86 -11.88 -20.35
N HIS A 309 -33.83 -13.22 -20.37
CA HIS A 309 -35.03 -14.07 -20.25
C HIS A 309 -34.73 -15.32 -19.42
N GLU A 310 -35.74 -15.78 -18.67
CA GLU A 310 -35.65 -16.93 -17.77
C GLU A 310 -35.88 -18.25 -18.54
N ILE A 311 -34.88 -18.68 -19.31
CA ILE A 311 -35.01 -19.87 -20.19
C ILE A 311 -34.68 -21.22 -19.51
N ILE A 312 -33.88 -21.21 -18.45
CA ILE A 312 -33.44 -22.43 -17.75
C ILE A 312 -33.94 -22.39 -16.30
N HIS A 313 -34.53 -23.49 -15.85
CA HIS A 313 -34.97 -23.67 -14.47
C HIS A 313 -34.14 -24.76 -13.80
N GLY A 314 -33.85 -24.60 -12.50
CA GLY A 314 -33.04 -25.55 -11.73
C GLY A 314 -31.56 -25.18 -11.60
N GLY A 315 -30.77 -26.14 -11.13
CA GLY A 315 -29.31 -26.03 -10.99
C GLY A 315 -28.60 -26.27 -12.32
N LEU A 316 -27.54 -25.51 -12.56
CA LEU A 316 -26.65 -25.64 -13.71
C LEU A 316 -25.25 -26.03 -13.27
N ASP A 317 -24.74 -27.10 -13.89
CA ASP A 317 -23.37 -27.56 -13.76
C ASP A 317 -22.67 -27.42 -15.11
N TYR A 318 -21.44 -26.91 -15.11
CA TYR A 318 -20.63 -26.87 -16.33
C TYR A 318 -19.14 -26.93 -16.01
N SER A 319 -18.33 -27.35 -16.98
CA SER A 319 -16.88 -27.31 -16.88
C SER A 319 -16.30 -26.61 -18.11
N ILE A 320 -15.31 -25.75 -17.89
CA ILE A 320 -14.50 -25.09 -18.90
C ILE A 320 -13.02 -25.28 -18.62
#